data_AF-A0A7C5Q2N8-F1
#
_entry.id   AF-A0A7C5Q2N8-F1
#
_cell.length_a   1.000
_cell.length_b   1.000
_cell.length_c   1.000
_cell.angle_alpha   90.00
_cell.angle_beta   90.00
_cell.angle_gamma   90.00
#
_symmetry.space_group_name_H-M   'P 1'
#
loop_
_entity.id
_entity.type
_entity.pdbx_description
1 polymer ?
#
loop_
_entity_poly.entity_id
_entity_poly.type
_entity_poly.pdbx_seq_one_letter_code
_entity_poly.pdbx_strand_id
1 'polypeptide(L)' 'WHGIEDNSRFYFVHSYYVDPEDENIVAGTTDYGIRFVSVIASQNVFAAQFHPEKSAHDGLQLLKNFTQWDGHA' A
#
# COMPACT_ATOMS: atom_id res chain seq x y z
N TRP A 1 5.93 -5.71 -3.50
CA TRP A 1 6.81 -4.61 -3.98
C TRP A 1 7.72 -5.00 -5.15
N HIS A 2 7.66 -6.25 -5.66
CA HIS A 2 8.54 -6.68 -6.75
C HIS A 2 8.40 -5.83 -8.02
N GLY A 3 9.52 -5.38 -8.59
CA GLY A 3 9.53 -4.60 -9.83
C GLY A 3 8.97 -3.19 -9.72
N ILE A 4 8.84 -2.63 -8.51
CA ILE A 4 8.48 -1.23 -8.27
C ILE A 4 9.76 -0.52 -7.80
N GLU A 5 10.13 0.57 -8.47
CA GLU A 5 11.37 1.30 -8.18
C GLU A 5 11.25 2.17 -6.93
N ASP A 6 12.40 2.45 -6.30
CA ASP A 6 12.45 3.44 -5.24
C ASP A 6 12.05 4.82 -5.78
N ASN A 7 11.31 5.59 -4.98
CA ASN A 7 10.71 6.88 -5.35
C ASN A 7 9.58 6.83 -6.39
N SER A 8 9.08 5.64 -6.75
CA SER A 8 7.78 5.49 -7.42
C SER A 8 6.66 6.18 -6.64
N ARG A 9 5.62 6.63 -7.36
CA ARG A 9 4.52 7.43 -6.76
C ARG A 9 3.19 6.73 -6.91
N PHE A 10 2.43 6.73 -5.81
CA PHE A 10 1.06 6.25 -5.78
C PHE A 10 0.08 7.41 -5.54
N TYR A 11 -1.11 7.29 -6.11
CA TYR A 11 -2.14 8.33 -6.07
C TYR A 11 -3.02 8.21 -4.82
N PHE A 12 -3.07 9.27 -4.02
CA PHE A 12 -3.91 9.38 -2.83
C PHE A 12 -5.01 10.43 -3.01
N VAL A 13 -6.21 10.14 -2.52
CA VAL A 13 -7.32 11.10 -2.39
C VAL A 13 -8.21 10.73 -1.21
N HIS A 14 -7.93 11.27 -0.03
CA HIS A 14 -8.68 10.97 1.19
C HIS A 14 -8.49 12.06 2.24
N SER A 15 -9.43 12.19 3.18
CA SER A 15 -9.34 13.11 4.32
C SER A 15 -9.04 12.43 5.66
N TYR A 16 -9.18 11.11 5.71
CA TYR A 16 -8.96 10.28 6.89
C TYR A 16 -7.92 9.20 6.56
N TYR A 17 -7.30 8.64 7.58
CA TYR A 17 -6.35 7.53 7.46
C TYR A 17 -6.62 6.50 8.55
N VAL A 18 -6.07 5.30 8.39
CA VAL A 18 -6.21 4.23 9.39
C VAL A 18 -5.21 4.42 10.53
N ASP A 19 -5.70 4.33 11.76
CA ASP A 19 -4.91 4.31 12.99
C ASP A 19 -5.14 2.94 13.66
N PRO A 20 -4.35 1.90 13.30
CA PRO A 20 -4.62 0.54 13.73
C PRO A 20 -4.26 0.34 15.21
N GLU A 21 -5.11 -0.37 15.96
CA GLU A 21 -4.81 -0.75 17.35
C GLU A 21 -3.64 -1.72 17.46
N ASP A 22 -3.46 -2.59 16.46
CA ASP A 22 -2.33 -3.51 16.35
C ASP A 22 -1.30 -2.97 15.36
N GLU A 23 -0.15 -2.51 15.85
CA GLU A 23 0.91 -1.99 14.98
C GLU A 23 1.60 -3.07 14.13
N ASN A 24 1.44 -4.36 14.48
CA ASN A 24 2.10 -5.46 13.76
C ASN A 24 1.56 -5.67 12.34
N ILE A 25 0.36 -5.15 12.03
CA ILE A 25 -0.22 -5.26 10.68
C ILE A 25 0.23 -4.13 9.75
N VAL A 26 1.02 -3.16 10.24
CA VAL A 26 1.50 -2.03 9.44
C VAL A 26 2.56 -2.52 8.45
N ALA A 27 2.24 -2.45 7.16
CA ALA A 27 3.14 -2.86 6.08
C ALA A 27 3.77 -1.68 5.34
N GLY A 28 3.24 -0.47 5.52
CA GLY A 28 3.78 0.73 4.91
C GLY A 28 3.18 2.01 5.48
N THR A 29 4.03 3.05 5.55
CA THR A 29 3.66 4.39 6.00
C THR A 29 3.96 5.42 4.92
N THR A 30 3.25 6.54 4.94
CA THR A 30 3.48 7.67 4.04
C THR A 30 3.65 8.96 4.84
N ASP A 31 4.61 9.78 4.41
CA ASP A 31 4.84 11.11 4.96
C ASP A 31 4.20 12.17 4.05
N TYR A 32 3.15 12.85 4.53
CA TYR A 32 2.48 13.96 3.84
C TYR A 32 1.99 14.99 4.87
N GLY A 33 2.88 15.90 5.28
CA GLY A 33 2.64 16.84 6.38
C GLY A 33 2.64 16.17 7.77
N ILE A 34 2.04 14.99 7.86
CA ILE A 34 2.10 14.04 8.97
C ILE A 34 2.51 12.65 8.44
N ARG A 35 2.99 11.79 9.34
CA ARG A 35 3.18 10.37 9.05
C ARG A 35 1.89 9.60 9.34
N PHE A 36 1.47 8.76 8.41
CA PHE A 36 0.28 7.92 8.59
C PHE A 36 0.47 6.54 7.96
N VAL A 37 -0.32 5.55 8.42
CA VAL A 37 -0.35 4.20 7.85
C VAL A 37 -1.06 4.23 6.50
N SER A 38 -0.36 3.87 5.44
CA SER A 38 -0.89 3.86 4.07
C SER A 38 -1.04 2.45 3.51
N VAL A 39 -0.42 1.45 4.14
CA VAL A 39 -0.55 0.04 3.77
C VAL A 39 -0.59 -0.82 5.03
N ILE A 40 -1.55 -1.74 5.07
CA ILE A 40 -1.62 -2.79 6.08
C ILE A 40 -1.62 -4.16 5.40
N ALA A 41 -1.05 -5.15 6.08
CA ALA A 41 -1.11 -6.54 5.68
C ALA A 41 -1.34 -7.42 6.91
N SER A 42 -2.26 -8.37 6.80
CA SER A 42 -2.53 -9.35 7.85
C SER A 42 -2.94 -10.66 7.21
N GLN A 43 -2.16 -11.71 7.47
CA GLN A 43 -2.32 -13.01 6.81
C GLN A 43 -2.37 -12.83 5.28
N ASN A 44 -3.46 -13.28 4.65
CA ASN A 44 -3.71 -13.19 3.21
C ASN A 44 -4.44 -11.90 2.79
N VAL A 45 -4.57 -10.91 3.69
CA VAL A 45 -5.18 -9.62 3.41
C VAL A 45 -4.09 -8.59 3.19
N PHE A 46 -4.20 -7.85 2.07
CA PHE A 46 -3.40 -6.68 1.77
C PHE A 46 -4.33 -5.51 1.45
N ALA A 47 -4.14 -4.38 2.11
CA ALA A 47 -4.93 -3.18 1.87
C ALA A 47 -4.01 -1.96 1.74
N ALA A 48 -4.28 -1.14 0.72
CA ALA A 48 -3.58 0.11 0.47
C ALA A 48 -4.57 1.27 0.50
N GLN A 49 -4.16 2.38 1.12
CA GLN A 49 -4.95 3.61 1.19
C GLN A 49 -4.91 4.41 -0.12
N PHE A 50 -3.82 4.29 -0.88
CA PHE A 50 -3.71 4.83 -2.22
C PHE A 50 -4.49 3.98 -3.23
N HIS A 51 -4.74 4.56 -4.40
CA HIS A 51 -5.46 3.93 -5.51
C HIS A 51 -4.48 3.33 -6.53
N PRO A 52 -4.12 2.03 -6.43
CA PRO A 52 -3.20 1.42 -7.39
C PRO A 52 -3.73 1.49 -8.82
N GLU A 53 -5.05 1.43 -9.04
CA GLU A 53 -5.69 1.57 -10.35
C GLU A 53 -5.55 2.97 -10.96
N LYS A 54 -5.24 3.99 -10.14
CA LYS A 54 -4.99 5.37 -10.58
C LYS A 54 -3.51 5.77 -10.53
N SER A 55 -2.62 4.82 -10.20
CA SER A 55 -1.18 5.06 -9.98
C SER A 55 -0.31 4.69 -11.18
N ALA A 56 -0.87 4.76 -12.40
CA ALA A 56 -0.18 4.50 -13.66
C ALA A 56 0.57 3.15 -13.67
N HIS A 57 1.80 3.12 -14.20
CA HIS A 57 2.57 1.89 -14.38
C HIS A 57 2.88 1.19 -13.05
N ASP A 58 3.30 1.95 -12.03
CA ASP A 58 3.67 1.42 -10.71
C ASP A 58 2.46 0.78 -10.00
N GLY A 59 1.30 1.43 -10.14
CA GLY A 59 0.01 0.92 -9.69
C GLY A 59 -0.37 -0.43 -10.31
N LEU A 60 -0.27 -0.53 -11.64
CA LEU A 60 -0.53 -1.78 -12.36
C LEU A 60 0.47 -2.88 -12.00
N GLN A 61 1.75 -2.54 -11.79
CA GLN A 61 2.75 -3.49 -11.36
C GLN A 61 2.45 -4.01 -9.94
N LEU A 62 1.96 -3.16 -9.03
CA LEU A 62 1.51 -3.61 -7.71
C LEU A 62 0.32 -4.58 -7.80
N LEU A 63 -0.67 -4.27 -8.63
CA LEU A 63 -1.82 -5.17 -8.85
C LEU A 63 -1.39 -6.50 -9.45
N LYS A 64 -0.47 -6.50 -10.42
CA LYS A 64 0.12 -7.72 -10.98
C LYS A 64 0.79 -8.56 -9.89
N ASN A 65 1.60 -7.93 -9.03
CA ASN A 65 2.22 -8.62 -7.89
C ASN A 65 1.15 -9.25 -6.99
N PHE A 66 0.07 -8.52 -6.68
CA PHE A 66 -1.02 -9.03 -5.86
C PHE A 66 -1.71 -10.25 -6.48
N THR A 67 -1.96 -10.27 -7.80
CA THR A 67 -2.56 -11.44 -8.48
C THR A 67 -1.66 -12.68 -8.49
N GLN A 68 -0.36 -12.49 -8.29
CA GLN A 68 0.64 -13.56 -8.26
C GLN A 68 1.03 -13.94 -6.83
N TRP A 69 0.45 -13.26 -5.83
CA TRP A 69 0.74 -13.47 -4.42
C TRP A 69 0.04 -14.73 -3.91
N ASP A 70 0.75 -15.54 -3.12
CA ASP A 70 0.24 -16.77 -2.52
C ASP A 70 -0.48 -16.53 -1.18
N GLY A 71 -0.56 -15.27 -0.72
CA GLY A 71 -1.18 -14.89 0.54
C GLY A 71 -0.24 -14.95 1.75
N HIS A 72 1.07 -15.13 1.54
CA HIS A 72 2.08 -15.15 2.60
C HIS A 72 3.14 -14.05 2.40
N ALA A 73 3.53 -13.39 3.50
CA ALA A 73 4.51 -12.30 3.49
C ALA A 73 5.93 -12.79 3.14
#